data_AF-A0A135LSZ1-F1
#
_entry.id   AF-A0A135LSZ1-F1
#
_cell.length_a   1.000
_cell.length_b   1.000
_cell.length_c   1.000
_cell.angle_alpha   90.00
_cell.angle_beta   90.00
_cell.angle_gamma   90.00
#
_symmetry.space_group_name_H-M   'P 1'
#
loop_
_entity.id
_entity.type
_entity.pdbx_description
1 polymer ?
#
loop_
_entity_poly.entity_id
_entity_poly.type
_entity_poly.pdbx_seq_one_letter_code
_entity_poly.pdbx_strand_id
1 'polypeptide(L)'
;MKIAPFWVSIALEALAVLAEPIKISATSTTSTAAKPTCTASLITKLCSYKEPEEGTAVAASGTDTCWDYCNAHPPCDFSIFVRGNPYTGTGTCWLYPGETFDESEGSSDCADPYLSVYDKPVCSGGPTPTTGGCTATETPSAIASVCGYPPPDDCEKTCTASDNAQSCLKQCANADSCSYVVFNANNPNHSPYLSGNCWMFSSGTFDKGSTTTCDGKPEQYVYENVCPKPLL
;
A
#
# COMPACT_ATOMS: atom_id res chain seq x y z
N MET A 1 -9.19 42.72 63.02
CA MET A 1 -10.07 43.39 62.04
C MET A 1 -10.43 42.36 60.97
N LYS A 2 -11.74 42.14 60.74
CA LYS A 2 -12.28 41.13 59.82
C LYS A 2 -12.66 41.81 58.51
N ILE A 3 -12.24 41.24 57.39
CA ILE A 3 -12.55 41.69 56.03
C ILE A 3 -13.86 40.99 55.61
N ALA A 4 -14.87 41.78 55.25
CA ALA A 4 -16.16 41.30 54.76
C ALA A 4 -16.22 41.35 53.22
N PRO A 5 -16.86 40.37 52.55
CA PRO A 5 -16.93 40.29 51.09
C PRO A 5 -18.14 41.07 50.55
N PHE A 6 -17.94 41.80 49.45
CA PHE A 6 -19.01 42.44 48.68
C PHE A 6 -19.30 41.63 47.41
N TRP A 7 -20.56 41.27 47.25
CA TRP A 7 -21.15 40.64 46.06
C TRP A 7 -21.59 41.73 45.08
N VAL A 8 -21.27 41.58 43.80
CA VAL A 8 -21.83 42.41 42.72
C VAL A 8 -22.50 41.48 41.72
N SER A 9 -23.81 41.66 41.54
CA SER A 9 -24.61 41.05 40.47
C SER A 9 -24.48 41.92 39.22
N ILE A 10 -24.18 41.30 38.08
CA ILE A 10 -24.16 41.97 36.77
C ILE A 10 -25.43 41.60 36.02
N ALA A 11 -26.20 42.61 35.66
CA ALA A 11 -27.43 42.50 34.90
C ALA A 11 -27.12 42.15 33.43
N LEU A 12 -27.98 41.30 32.88
CA LEU A 12 -27.93 40.77 31.53
C LEU A 12 -28.57 41.76 30.55
N GLU A 13 -27.76 42.46 29.75
CA GLU A 13 -28.24 43.31 28.66
C GLU A 13 -28.23 42.52 27.34
N ALA A 14 -29.41 42.44 26.73
CA ALA A 14 -29.65 41.87 25.41
C ALA A 14 -29.13 42.81 24.32
N LEU A 15 -28.23 42.31 23.48
CA LEU A 15 -27.79 43.00 22.26
C LEU A 15 -28.53 42.44 21.05
N ALA A 16 -29.20 43.35 20.35
CA ALA A 16 -29.79 43.16 19.04
C ALA A 16 -28.67 42.98 17.99
N VAL A 17 -28.71 41.88 17.25
CA VAL A 17 -27.83 41.64 16.09
C VAL A 17 -28.63 41.93 14.81
N LEU A 18 -28.11 42.88 14.04
CA LEU A 18 -28.57 43.25 12.70
C LEU A 18 -28.41 42.07 11.74
N ALA A 19 -29.41 41.86 10.89
CA ALA A 19 -29.40 40.90 9.80
C ALA A 19 -28.49 41.36 8.66
N GLU A 20 -27.38 40.66 8.44
CA GLU A 20 -26.66 40.66 7.15
C GLU A 20 -27.32 39.65 6.20
N PRO A 21 -27.35 39.92 4.88
CA PRO A 21 -27.76 38.93 3.90
C PRO A 21 -26.73 37.80 3.87
N ILE A 22 -27.13 36.63 4.36
CA ILE A 22 -26.35 35.40 4.30
C ILE A 22 -26.09 35.09 2.83
N LYS A 23 -24.86 35.34 2.38
CA LYS A 23 -24.30 34.66 1.20
C LYS A 23 -24.39 33.18 1.52
N ILE A 24 -25.27 32.47 0.80
CA ILE A 24 -25.37 31.02 0.84
C ILE A 24 -24.01 30.49 0.39
N SER A 25 -23.15 30.21 1.37
CA SER A 25 -21.90 29.49 1.15
C SER A 25 -22.32 28.12 0.64
N ALA A 26 -21.87 27.78 -0.58
CA ALA A 26 -22.11 26.48 -1.17
C ALA A 26 -21.75 25.42 -0.15
N THR A 27 -22.74 24.64 0.28
CA THR A 27 -22.52 23.44 1.05
C THR A 27 -21.61 22.57 0.19
N SER A 28 -20.33 22.49 0.55
CA SER A 28 -19.43 21.47 0.04
C SER A 28 -20.05 20.14 0.46
N THR A 29 -20.84 19.55 -0.43
CA THR A 29 -21.20 18.15 -0.33
C THR A 29 -19.88 17.41 -0.41
N THR A 30 -19.38 16.98 0.75
CA THR A 30 -18.37 15.95 0.82
C THR A 30 -19.01 14.73 0.19
N SER A 31 -18.82 14.58 -1.12
CA SER A 31 -19.12 13.33 -1.81
C SER A 31 -18.13 12.34 -1.22
N THR A 32 -18.55 11.61 -0.18
CA THR A 32 -17.85 10.42 0.26
C THR A 32 -17.82 9.51 -0.95
N ALA A 33 -16.70 9.50 -1.68
CA ALA A 33 -16.48 8.53 -2.74
C ALA A 33 -16.79 7.17 -2.13
N ALA A 34 -17.69 6.41 -2.77
CA ALA A 34 -18.00 5.06 -2.33
C ALA A 34 -16.66 4.33 -2.12
N LYS A 35 -16.48 3.69 -0.96
CA LYS A 35 -15.30 2.85 -0.71
C LYS A 35 -15.16 1.94 -1.94
N PRO A 36 -13.98 1.84 -2.56
CA PRO A 36 -13.80 0.94 -3.69
C PRO A 36 -14.30 -0.44 -3.26
N THR A 37 -15.24 -0.99 -4.03
CA THR A 37 -15.74 -2.34 -3.81
C THR A 37 -15.02 -3.23 -4.79
N CYS A 38 -14.10 -4.03 -4.29
CA CYS A 38 -13.46 -5.09 -5.05
C CYS A 38 -14.38 -6.30 -5.16
N THR A 39 -14.37 -6.97 -6.30
CA THR A 39 -15.04 -8.25 -6.52
C THR A 39 -14.09 -9.20 -7.22
N ALA A 40 -14.08 -10.47 -6.81
CA ALA A 40 -13.31 -11.53 -7.45
C ALA A 40 -14.18 -12.78 -7.60
N SER A 41 -13.94 -13.56 -8.66
CA SER A 41 -14.60 -14.83 -8.93
C SER A 41 -13.92 -15.95 -8.13
N LEU A 42 -14.71 -16.82 -7.52
CA LEU A 42 -14.21 -18.03 -6.90
C LEU A 42 -13.73 -18.99 -7.99
N ILE A 43 -12.44 -19.33 -7.97
CA ILE A 43 -11.83 -20.32 -8.87
C ILE A 43 -12.13 -21.72 -8.35
N THR A 44 -11.73 -22.00 -7.10
CA THR A 44 -11.84 -23.33 -6.49
C THR A 44 -11.84 -23.24 -4.96
N LYS A 45 -12.09 -24.38 -4.32
CA LYS A 45 -11.91 -24.56 -2.88
C LYS A 45 -10.93 -25.70 -2.61
N LEU A 46 -10.01 -25.47 -1.69
CA LEU A 46 -8.93 -26.40 -1.37
C LEU A 46 -8.88 -26.70 0.13
N CYS A 47 -8.24 -27.82 0.43
CA CYS A 47 -7.93 -28.32 1.76
C CYS A 47 -6.50 -27.95 2.19
N SER A 48 -5.62 -27.84 1.21
CA SER A 48 -4.26 -27.35 1.41
C SER A 48 -3.79 -26.66 0.14
N TYR A 49 -2.87 -25.74 0.32
CA TYR A 49 -2.11 -25.09 -0.74
C TYR A 49 -0.75 -24.73 -0.13
N LYS A 50 0.28 -24.52 -0.94
CA LYS A 50 1.58 -24.04 -0.45
C LYS A 50 1.38 -22.78 0.41
N GLU A 51 2.06 -22.73 1.55
CA GLU A 51 1.96 -21.56 2.44
C GLU A 51 2.53 -20.32 1.75
N PRO A 52 1.92 -19.14 1.94
CA PRO A 52 2.44 -17.90 1.40
C PRO A 52 3.74 -17.51 2.11
N GLU A 53 4.57 -16.68 1.46
CA GLU A 53 5.81 -16.16 2.04
C GLU A 53 5.50 -15.38 3.34
N GLU A 54 6.34 -15.49 4.37
CA GLU A 54 6.07 -14.78 5.64
C GLU A 54 5.89 -13.28 5.40
N GLY A 55 4.85 -12.70 6.01
CA GLY A 55 4.47 -11.30 5.80
C GLY A 55 3.48 -11.06 4.66
N THR A 56 3.14 -12.07 3.85
CA THR A 56 2.11 -11.97 2.80
C THR A 56 0.77 -12.62 3.18
N ALA A 57 0.65 -13.06 4.43
CA ALA A 57 -0.60 -13.50 5.07
C ALA A 57 -1.08 -12.46 6.09
N VAL A 58 -2.30 -11.97 5.94
CA VAL A 58 -2.88 -10.93 6.82
C VAL A 58 -4.25 -11.35 7.34
N ALA A 59 -4.59 -10.96 8.57
CA ALA A 59 -5.94 -11.15 9.09
C ALA A 59 -6.96 -10.36 8.23
N ALA A 60 -8.09 -11.00 7.92
CA ALA A 60 -9.13 -10.40 7.09
C ALA A 60 -10.51 -10.58 7.76
N SER A 61 -11.31 -9.51 7.74
CA SER A 61 -12.70 -9.54 8.23
C SER A 61 -13.66 -10.31 7.34
N GLY A 62 -13.24 -10.66 6.13
CA GLY A 62 -14.02 -11.37 5.13
C GLY A 62 -13.27 -11.46 3.81
N THR A 63 -13.92 -12.06 2.81
CA THR A 63 -13.36 -12.20 1.46
C THR A 63 -13.21 -10.85 0.76
N ASP A 64 -14.16 -9.94 0.96
CA ASP A 64 -14.12 -8.56 0.47
C ASP A 64 -12.86 -7.82 0.93
N THR A 65 -12.51 -7.97 2.21
CA THR A 65 -11.31 -7.38 2.80
C THR A 65 -10.04 -7.98 2.20
N CYS A 66 -10.07 -9.27 1.87
CA CYS A 66 -8.96 -9.94 1.19
C CYS A 66 -8.77 -9.43 -0.25
N TRP A 67 -9.86 -9.22 -0.98
CA TRP A 67 -9.83 -8.65 -2.32
C TRP A 67 -9.33 -7.20 -2.33
N ASP A 68 -9.83 -6.37 -1.40
CA ASP A 68 -9.35 -5.00 -1.19
C ASP A 68 -7.83 -5.00 -0.90
N TYR A 69 -7.38 -5.92 -0.05
CA TYR A 69 -5.97 -6.05 0.33
C TYR A 69 -5.09 -6.47 -0.87
N CYS A 70 -5.51 -7.49 -1.62
CA CYS A 70 -4.85 -7.94 -2.85
C CYS A 70 -4.74 -6.80 -3.88
N ASN A 71 -5.81 -6.05 -4.11
CA ASN A 71 -5.79 -4.90 -5.02
C ASN A 71 -4.88 -3.76 -4.54
N ALA A 72 -4.78 -3.55 -3.22
CA ALA A 72 -3.89 -2.54 -2.65
C ALA A 72 -2.40 -2.95 -2.62
N HIS A 73 -2.10 -4.24 -2.79
CA HIS A 73 -0.74 -4.79 -2.73
C HIS A 73 -0.37 -5.52 -4.04
N PRO A 74 -0.32 -4.80 -5.18
CA PRO A 74 0.16 -5.38 -6.42
C PRO A 74 1.68 -5.68 -6.37
N PRO A 75 2.18 -6.65 -7.16
CA PRO A 75 1.40 -7.55 -8.02
C PRO A 75 0.57 -8.55 -7.21
N CYS A 76 -0.70 -8.68 -7.56
CA CYS A 76 -1.57 -9.69 -6.99
C CYS A 76 -2.50 -10.19 -8.10
N ASP A 77 -2.31 -11.44 -8.53
CA ASP A 77 -3.08 -12.04 -9.63
C ASP A 77 -4.09 -13.09 -9.15
N PHE A 78 -3.99 -13.52 -7.89
CA PHE A 78 -4.97 -14.33 -7.20
C PHE A 78 -4.82 -14.14 -5.69
N SER A 79 -5.85 -14.50 -4.92
CA SER A 79 -5.80 -14.48 -3.45
C SER A 79 -6.48 -15.71 -2.89
N ILE A 80 -6.03 -16.19 -1.72
CA ILE A 80 -6.65 -17.30 -1.01
C ILE A 80 -7.18 -16.81 0.31
N PHE A 81 -8.49 -16.96 0.52
CA PHE A 81 -9.10 -16.72 1.83
C PHE A 81 -9.16 -18.01 2.63
N VAL A 82 -8.44 -18.04 3.74
CA VAL A 82 -8.44 -19.13 4.72
C VAL A 82 -9.56 -18.88 5.73
N ARG A 83 -10.55 -19.76 5.74
CA ARG A 83 -11.67 -19.67 6.69
C ARG A 83 -11.17 -19.85 8.12
N GLY A 84 -11.30 -18.81 8.94
CA GLY A 84 -10.96 -18.83 10.36
C GLY A 84 -12.18 -19.12 11.22
N ASN A 85 -12.91 -18.07 11.63
CA ASN A 85 -14.08 -18.18 12.48
C ASN A 85 -15.38 -18.13 11.65
N PRO A 86 -16.16 -19.22 11.59
CA PRO A 86 -17.37 -19.28 10.78
C PRO A 86 -18.51 -18.39 11.31
N TYR A 87 -18.48 -17.98 12.58
CA TYR A 87 -19.52 -17.13 13.16
C TYR A 87 -19.35 -15.66 12.84
N THR A 88 -18.10 -15.22 12.66
CA THR A 88 -17.76 -13.82 12.32
C THR A 88 -17.44 -13.64 10.84
N GLY A 89 -17.22 -14.74 10.09
CA GLY A 89 -16.75 -14.68 8.72
C GLY A 89 -15.28 -14.24 8.59
N THR A 90 -14.58 -14.08 9.71
CA THR A 90 -13.18 -13.64 9.74
C THR A 90 -12.24 -14.79 9.39
N GLY A 91 -11.12 -14.47 8.78
CA GLY A 91 -10.12 -15.45 8.37
C GLY A 91 -8.77 -14.81 8.12
N THR A 92 -7.98 -15.46 7.28
CA THR A 92 -6.68 -14.96 6.85
C THR A 92 -6.69 -14.83 5.34
N CYS A 93 -6.25 -13.69 4.83
CA CYS A 93 -5.98 -13.49 3.42
C CYS A 93 -4.53 -13.88 3.13
N TRP A 94 -4.33 -14.81 2.22
CA TRP A 94 -3.02 -15.20 1.69
C TRP A 94 -2.85 -14.58 0.31
N LEU A 95 -1.76 -13.83 0.14
CA LEU A 95 -1.34 -13.30 -1.15
C LEU A 95 -0.11 -14.05 -1.65
N TYR A 96 0.07 -14.08 -2.97
CA TYR A 96 1.24 -14.65 -3.63
C TYR A 96 1.77 -13.66 -4.67
N PRO A 97 2.49 -12.61 -4.23
CA PRO A 97 2.84 -11.52 -5.12
C PRO A 97 3.76 -11.96 -6.26
N GLY A 98 3.37 -11.65 -7.49
CA GLY A 98 4.12 -12.01 -8.70
C GLY A 98 4.01 -13.48 -9.11
N GLU A 99 3.17 -14.25 -8.42
CA GLU A 99 2.87 -15.63 -8.79
C GLU A 99 1.49 -15.75 -9.44
N THR A 100 1.32 -16.79 -10.24
CA THR A 100 0.03 -17.21 -10.80
C THR A 100 -0.45 -18.46 -10.08
N PHE A 101 -1.77 -18.61 -9.93
CA PHE A 101 -2.35 -19.77 -9.26
C PHE A 101 -2.02 -21.08 -10.02
N ASP A 102 -1.53 -22.08 -9.29
CA ASP A 102 -1.21 -23.40 -9.82
C ASP A 102 -1.97 -24.46 -9.00
N GLU A 103 -3.01 -25.04 -9.58
CA GLU A 103 -3.86 -26.03 -8.91
C GLU A 103 -3.07 -27.27 -8.43
N SER A 104 -1.94 -27.60 -9.05
CA SER A 104 -1.12 -28.75 -8.66
C SER A 104 -0.36 -28.56 -7.33
N GLU A 105 -0.22 -27.32 -6.86
CA GLU A 105 0.33 -26.97 -5.54
C GLU A 105 -0.71 -27.11 -4.42
N GLY A 106 -1.95 -27.47 -4.78
CA GLY A 106 -3.08 -27.63 -3.87
C GLY A 106 -3.63 -29.05 -3.81
N SER A 107 -4.44 -29.30 -2.79
CA SER A 107 -5.26 -30.51 -2.71
C SER A 107 -6.68 -30.16 -2.33
N SER A 108 -7.64 -30.79 -3.00
CA SER A 108 -9.07 -30.77 -2.63
C SER A 108 -9.51 -32.07 -1.92
N ASP A 109 -8.57 -32.94 -1.56
CA ASP A 109 -8.86 -34.25 -0.94
C ASP A 109 -9.12 -34.11 0.57
N CYS A 110 -10.28 -33.55 0.92
CA CYS A 110 -10.79 -33.53 2.28
C CYS A 110 -12.31 -33.37 2.32
N ALA A 111 -12.90 -33.67 3.47
CA ALA A 111 -14.35 -33.56 3.66
C ALA A 111 -14.86 -32.11 3.74
N ASP A 112 -14.02 -31.16 4.14
CA ASP A 112 -14.42 -29.75 4.35
C ASP A 112 -13.29 -28.79 3.91
N PRO A 113 -13.28 -28.35 2.65
CA PRO A 113 -12.28 -27.41 2.16
C PRO A 113 -12.48 -26.03 2.78
N TYR A 114 -11.43 -25.50 3.39
CA TYR A 114 -11.44 -24.24 4.14
C TYR A 114 -10.68 -23.10 3.43
N LEU A 115 -9.98 -23.39 2.33
CA LEU A 115 -9.32 -22.41 1.48
C LEU A 115 -10.25 -22.07 0.31
N SER A 116 -10.54 -20.79 0.12
CA SER A 116 -11.28 -20.31 -1.05
C SER A 116 -10.34 -19.50 -1.94
N VAL A 117 -10.08 -19.99 -3.15
CA VAL A 117 -9.17 -19.36 -4.11
C VAL A 117 -9.97 -18.44 -5.03
N TYR A 118 -9.55 -17.18 -5.11
CA TYR A 118 -10.17 -16.17 -5.94
C TYR A 118 -9.21 -15.68 -7.03
N ASP A 119 -9.76 -15.33 -8.19
CA ASP A 119 -9.01 -14.66 -9.25
C ASP A 119 -8.58 -13.23 -8.84
N LYS A 120 -7.89 -12.55 -9.76
CA LYS A 120 -7.49 -11.16 -9.57
C LYS A 120 -8.72 -10.29 -9.32
N PRO A 121 -8.80 -9.59 -8.18
CA PRO A 121 -9.94 -8.74 -7.87
C PRO A 121 -10.03 -7.57 -8.86
N VAL A 122 -11.26 -7.25 -9.24
CA VAL A 122 -11.58 -6.06 -10.04
C VAL A 122 -12.34 -5.09 -9.15
N CYS A 123 -11.83 -3.88 -8.99
CA CYS A 123 -12.39 -2.89 -8.08
C CYS A 123 -12.99 -1.71 -8.84
N SER A 124 -14.26 -1.43 -8.59
CA SER A 124 -14.93 -0.22 -9.09
C SER A 124 -14.71 0.95 -8.14
N GLY A 125 -14.39 2.13 -8.66
CA GLY A 125 -14.23 3.36 -7.86
C GLY A 125 -12.78 3.73 -7.50
N GLY A 126 -11.79 3.18 -8.21
CA GLY A 126 -10.40 3.65 -8.09
C GLY A 126 -10.25 5.13 -8.48
N PRO A 127 -9.18 5.81 -8.02
CA PRO A 127 -8.93 7.20 -8.39
C PRO A 127 -8.91 7.32 -9.91
N THR A 128 -9.78 8.17 -10.46
CA THR A 128 -9.74 8.56 -11.87
C THR A 128 -8.32 9.02 -12.17
N PRO A 129 -7.63 8.49 -13.20
CA PRO A 129 -6.28 8.94 -13.52
C PRO A 129 -6.34 10.44 -13.77
N THR A 130 -5.68 11.21 -12.91
CA THR A 130 -5.59 12.66 -13.06
C THR A 130 -4.87 12.91 -14.37
N THR A 131 -5.60 13.42 -15.37
CA THR A 131 -5.09 13.73 -16.71
C THR A 131 -3.80 14.54 -16.58
N GLY A 132 -2.65 13.94 -16.92
CA GLY A 132 -1.36 14.63 -17.04
C GLY A 132 -0.20 14.11 -16.19
N GLY A 133 -0.41 13.21 -15.22
CA GLY A 133 0.69 12.60 -14.45
C GLY A 133 1.18 11.30 -15.09
N CYS A 134 2.49 11.14 -15.25
CA CYS A 134 3.07 9.82 -15.51
C CYS A 134 2.80 8.95 -14.27
N THR A 135 1.92 7.96 -14.41
CA THR A 135 1.65 6.99 -13.34
C THR A 135 2.75 5.94 -13.41
N ALA A 136 3.59 5.86 -12.37
CA ALA A 136 4.45 4.70 -12.17
C ALA A 136 3.57 3.45 -12.26
N THR A 137 3.77 2.66 -13.31
CA THR A 137 2.94 1.50 -13.66
C THR A 137 2.86 0.53 -12.50
N GLU A 138 1.76 -0.22 -12.42
CA GLU A 138 1.49 -1.07 -11.25
C GLU A 138 2.55 -2.16 -11.00
N THR A 139 3.36 -2.49 -12.00
CA THR A 139 4.45 -3.46 -11.91
C THR A 139 5.61 -3.06 -12.82
N PRO A 140 6.53 -2.19 -12.38
CA PRO A 140 7.83 -2.10 -13.02
C PRO A 140 8.60 -3.36 -12.62
N SER A 141 9.10 -4.12 -13.59
CA SER A 141 10.13 -5.12 -13.31
C SER A 141 11.40 -4.41 -12.89
N ALA A 142 12.07 -4.93 -11.86
CA ALA A 142 13.38 -4.41 -11.48
C ALA A 142 14.34 -4.51 -12.67
N ILE A 143 15.06 -3.43 -12.96
CA ILE A 143 16.12 -3.45 -13.99
C ILE A 143 17.35 -4.23 -13.52
N ALA A 144 17.48 -4.37 -12.19
CA ALA A 144 18.49 -5.23 -11.57
C ALA A 144 18.00 -5.68 -10.18
N SER A 145 18.35 -6.90 -9.82
CA SER A 145 18.21 -7.44 -8.46
C SER A 145 19.62 -7.79 -7.97
N VAL A 146 20.07 -7.14 -6.89
CA VAL A 146 21.48 -7.07 -6.49
C VAL A 146 21.67 -7.15 -4.98
N CYS A 147 22.92 -7.20 -4.55
CA CYS A 147 23.34 -7.11 -3.15
C CYS A 147 24.45 -6.08 -3.00
N GLY A 148 24.58 -5.51 -1.80
CA GLY A 148 25.69 -4.65 -1.42
C GLY A 148 25.79 -3.32 -2.16
N TYR A 149 24.79 -2.91 -2.95
CA TYR A 149 24.75 -1.57 -3.51
C TYR A 149 24.70 -0.54 -2.37
N PRO A 150 25.50 0.53 -2.43
CA PRO A 150 25.54 1.52 -1.34
C PRO A 150 24.25 2.37 -1.31
N PRO A 151 23.82 2.82 -0.13
CA PRO A 151 22.79 3.85 -0.02
C PRO A 151 23.30 5.19 -0.60
N PRO A 152 22.40 6.13 -0.91
CA PRO A 152 22.78 7.48 -1.32
C PRO A 152 23.48 8.23 -0.19
N ASP A 153 24.39 9.15 -0.55
CA ASP A 153 25.21 9.92 0.39
C ASP A 153 24.38 10.75 1.40
N ASP A 154 23.26 11.35 0.97
CA ASP A 154 22.36 12.17 1.81
C ASP A 154 21.10 11.40 2.23
N CYS A 155 21.29 10.23 2.84
CA CYS A 155 20.20 9.32 3.22
C CYS A 155 19.17 9.95 4.18
N GLU A 156 19.53 11.00 4.92
CA GLU A 156 18.57 11.76 5.75
C GLU A 156 17.41 12.35 4.95
N LYS A 157 17.62 12.67 3.67
CA LYS A 157 16.58 13.23 2.79
C LYS A 157 16.10 12.26 1.72
N THR A 158 16.94 11.31 1.34
CA THR A 158 16.70 10.46 0.18
C THR A 158 16.38 9.01 0.52
N CYS A 159 16.51 8.61 1.80
CA CYS A 159 16.06 7.32 2.28
C CYS A 159 14.76 7.45 3.07
N THR A 160 13.80 6.58 2.77
CA THR A 160 12.50 6.53 3.46
C THR A 160 12.09 5.10 3.71
N ALA A 161 11.24 4.88 4.72
CA ALA A 161 10.54 3.61 4.85
C ALA A 161 9.54 3.45 3.69
N SER A 162 9.33 2.21 3.26
CA SER A 162 8.39 1.92 2.18
C SER A 162 7.73 0.58 2.38
N ASP A 163 6.42 0.51 2.12
CA ASP A 163 5.62 -0.69 2.33
C ASP A 163 5.99 -1.83 1.36
N ASN A 164 6.59 -1.49 0.21
CA ASN A 164 7.10 -2.39 -0.81
C ASN A 164 7.83 -1.58 -1.90
N ALA A 165 8.44 -2.28 -2.86
CA ALA A 165 9.11 -1.65 -4.00
C ALA A 165 8.20 -0.72 -4.80
N GLN A 166 6.92 -1.08 -5.00
CA GLN A 166 5.98 -0.24 -5.75
C GLN A 166 5.72 1.10 -5.04
N SER A 167 5.55 1.08 -3.72
CA SER A 167 5.46 2.28 -2.90
C SER A 167 6.72 3.14 -3.03
N CYS A 168 7.90 2.52 -3.07
CA CYS A 168 9.17 3.22 -3.29
C CYS A 168 9.23 3.94 -4.65
N LEU A 169 8.81 3.27 -5.73
CA LEU A 169 8.71 3.93 -7.04
C LEU A 169 7.69 5.08 -7.04
N LYS A 170 6.54 4.93 -6.38
CA LYS A 170 5.55 6.00 -6.24
C LYS A 170 6.13 7.20 -5.49
N GLN A 171 6.93 6.96 -4.44
CA GLN A 171 7.63 8.03 -3.71
C GLN A 171 8.61 8.77 -4.63
N CYS A 172 9.40 8.04 -5.40
CA CYS A 172 10.34 8.62 -6.37
C CYS A 172 9.66 9.43 -7.49
N ALA A 173 8.56 8.92 -8.07
CA ALA A 173 7.79 9.65 -9.06
C ALA A 173 7.19 10.97 -8.51
N ASN A 174 6.93 11.02 -7.20
CA ASN A 174 6.43 12.21 -6.51
C ASN A 174 7.53 13.12 -5.97
N ALA A 175 8.80 12.69 -5.96
CA ALA A 175 9.92 13.52 -5.54
C ALA A 175 10.27 14.58 -6.59
N ASP A 176 10.83 15.71 -6.15
CA ASP A 176 11.19 16.81 -7.06
C ASP A 176 12.42 16.48 -7.92
N SER A 177 13.28 15.58 -7.44
CA SER A 177 14.36 14.99 -8.22
C SER A 177 14.56 13.53 -7.82
N CYS A 178 14.29 12.63 -8.76
CA CYS A 178 14.60 11.21 -8.61
C CYS A 178 14.81 10.60 -10.00
N SER A 179 16.01 10.09 -10.24
CA SER A 179 16.41 9.45 -11.51
C SER A 179 16.16 7.94 -11.46
N TYR A 180 16.51 7.31 -10.35
CA TYR A 180 16.25 5.89 -10.09
C TYR A 180 16.12 5.64 -8.59
N VAL A 181 15.59 4.47 -8.23
CA VAL A 181 15.52 4.01 -6.84
C VAL A 181 16.17 2.66 -6.67
N VAL A 182 16.62 2.42 -5.44
CA VAL A 182 16.93 1.09 -4.94
C VAL A 182 15.99 0.81 -3.78
N PHE A 183 15.12 -0.18 -3.94
CA PHE A 183 14.37 -0.73 -2.83
C PHE A 183 15.24 -1.77 -2.12
N ASN A 184 15.73 -1.41 -0.94
CA ASN A 184 16.42 -2.36 -0.06
C ASN A 184 15.36 -3.07 0.80
N ALA A 185 15.12 -4.34 0.49
CA ALA A 185 14.07 -5.11 1.12
C ALA A 185 14.27 -5.21 2.64
N ASN A 186 15.49 -5.53 3.08
CA ASN A 186 15.89 -5.69 4.49
C ASN A 186 14.83 -6.38 5.38
N ASN A 187 14.05 -7.28 4.80
CA ASN A 187 13.06 -8.10 5.47
C ASN A 187 13.54 -9.56 5.45
N PRO A 188 13.05 -10.43 6.34
CA PRO A 188 13.58 -11.79 6.50
C PRO A 188 13.66 -12.62 5.21
N ASN A 189 12.80 -12.30 4.24
CA ASN A 189 12.68 -13.02 2.98
C ASN A 189 13.36 -12.32 1.79
N HIS A 190 13.93 -11.14 2.01
CA HIS A 190 14.45 -10.23 0.98
C HIS A 190 13.46 -9.99 -0.16
N SER A 191 12.16 -9.95 0.16
CA SER A 191 11.08 -9.84 -0.82
C SER A 191 10.83 -8.38 -1.18
N PRO A 192 10.69 -8.02 -2.47
CA PRO A 192 10.38 -6.66 -2.90
C PRO A 192 8.91 -6.27 -2.61
N TYR A 193 8.09 -7.24 -2.21
CA TYR A 193 6.66 -7.07 -2.00
C TYR A 193 6.28 -6.80 -0.54
N LEU A 194 7.27 -6.86 0.35
CA LEU A 194 7.13 -6.58 1.78
C LEU A 194 7.78 -5.25 2.12
N SER A 195 7.58 -4.79 3.35
CA SER A 195 8.16 -3.54 3.85
C SER A 195 9.69 -3.56 3.78
N GLY A 196 10.28 -2.41 3.50
CA GLY A 196 11.72 -2.20 3.43
C GLY A 196 12.06 -0.72 3.40
N ASN A 197 13.23 -0.39 2.85
CA ASN A 197 13.72 0.97 2.70
C ASN A 197 13.81 1.37 1.23
N CYS A 198 13.28 2.54 0.91
CA CYS A 198 13.41 3.17 -0.38
C CYS A 198 14.62 4.10 -0.38
N TRP A 199 15.54 3.88 -1.30
CA TRP A 199 16.70 4.75 -1.52
C TRP A 199 16.55 5.48 -2.84
N MET A 200 16.35 6.79 -2.78
CA MET A 200 16.14 7.64 -3.95
C MET A 200 17.45 8.27 -4.40
N PHE A 201 17.76 8.14 -5.68
CA PHE A 201 18.94 8.76 -6.28
C PHE A 201 18.50 9.90 -7.19
N SER A 202 18.84 11.14 -6.82
CA SER A 202 18.40 12.34 -7.53
C SER A 202 19.03 12.47 -8.92
N SER A 203 20.21 11.88 -9.15
CA SER A 203 20.95 11.96 -10.41
C SER A 203 21.74 10.67 -10.71
N GLY A 204 22.20 10.56 -11.95
CA GLY A 204 23.01 9.44 -12.42
C GLY A 204 22.20 8.22 -12.85
N THR A 205 22.91 7.16 -13.20
CA THR A 205 22.35 5.85 -13.56
C THR A 205 22.85 4.81 -12.57
N PHE A 206 22.10 3.73 -12.41
CA PHE A 206 22.53 2.59 -11.61
C PHE A 206 23.90 2.06 -12.08
N ASP A 207 24.85 1.97 -11.15
CA ASP A 207 26.19 1.41 -11.41
C ASP A 207 26.30 -0.03 -10.90
N LYS A 208 26.20 -1.00 -11.81
CA LYS A 208 26.36 -2.41 -11.46
C LYS A 208 27.74 -2.72 -10.86
N GLY A 209 28.78 -1.94 -11.15
CA GLY A 209 30.13 -2.12 -10.60
C GLY A 209 30.22 -1.88 -9.09
N SER A 210 29.26 -1.14 -8.53
CA SER A 210 29.15 -0.86 -7.09
C SER A 210 28.36 -1.93 -6.32
N THR A 211 28.05 -3.06 -6.95
CA THR A 211 27.33 -4.18 -6.32
C THR A 211 28.28 -5.29 -5.88
N THR A 212 27.83 -6.12 -4.95
CA THR A 212 28.49 -7.36 -4.57
C THR A 212 27.70 -8.58 -5.07
N THR A 213 28.36 -9.73 -5.11
CA THR A 213 27.67 -11.00 -5.33
C THR A 213 26.70 -11.27 -4.17
N CYS A 214 25.51 -11.75 -4.50
CA CYS A 214 24.55 -12.24 -3.51
C CYS A 214 24.91 -13.67 -3.10
N ASP A 215 25.02 -13.93 -1.80
CA ASP A 215 25.17 -15.30 -1.27
C ASP A 215 23.84 -16.09 -1.24
N GLY A 216 22.74 -15.44 -1.65
CA GLY A 216 21.39 -16.00 -1.69
C GLY A 216 20.43 -15.18 -2.55
N LYS A 217 19.20 -14.96 -2.06
CA LYS A 217 18.23 -14.08 -2.72
C LYS A 217 18.79 -12.65 -2.82
N PRO A 218 18.46 -11.88 -3.87
CA PRO A 218 18.80 -10.47 -3.95
C PRO A 218 18.21 -9.69 -2.77
N GLU A 219 19.00 -8.79 -2.19
CA GLU A 219 18.58 -7.96 -1.05
C GLU A 219 17.97 -6.63 -1.51
N GLN A 220 18.34 -6.21 -2.73
CA GLN A 220 18.08 -4.88 -3.26
C GLN A 220 17.53 -4.98 -4.68
N TYR A 221 16.54 -4.15 -4.99
CA TYR A 221 15.84 -4.15 -6.26
C TYR A 221 15.88 -2.75 -6.85
N VAL A 222 16.45 -2.63 -8.04
CA VAL A 222 16.72 -1.36 -8.70
C VAL A 222 15.65 -1.08 -9.73
N TYR A 223 15.13 0.15 -9.72
CA TYR A 223 14.10 0.59 -10.66
C TYR A 223 14.43 1.97 -11.20
N GLU A 224 14.24 2.15 -12.51
CA GLU A 224 14.32 3.47 -13.12
C GLU A 224 13.06 4.28 -12.83
N ASN A 225 13.23 5.60 -12.65
CA ASN A 225 12.09 6.49 -12.64
C ASN A 225 11.65 6.75 -14.08
N VAL A 226 10.61 6.05 -14.53
CA VAL A 226 9.97 6.28 -15.83
C VAL A 226 9.18 7.59 -15.89
N CYS A 227 9.03 8.27 -14.74
CA CYS A 227 8.25 9.49 -14.54
C CYS A 227 9.06 10.62 -13.89
N PRO A 228 10.21 11.05 -14.45
CA PRO A 228 10.99 12.13 -13.84
C PRO A 228 10.23 13.46 -13.94
N LYS A 229 10.12 14.19 -12.82
CA LYS A 229 9.64 15.58 -12.86
C LYS A 229 10.67 16.45 -13.59
N PRO A 230 10.23 17.48 -14.34
CA PRO A 230 11.15 18.49 -14.87
C PRO A 230 11.91 19.16 -13.72
N LEU A 231 13.23 19.31 -13.87
CA LEU A 231 14.03 20.11 -12.95
C LEU A 231 13.57 21.57 -13.05
N LEU A 232 13.09 22.13 -11.94
CA LEU A 232 12.71 23.55 -11.82
C LEU A 232 13.94 24.44 -11.64
#